data_AF-A0A5E4QHK8-F1
#
_entry.id   AF-A0A5E4QHK8-F1
#
_cell.length_a   1.000
_cell.length_b   1.000
_cell.length_c   1.000
_cell.angle_alpha   90.00
_cell.angle_beta   90.00
_cell.angle_gamma   90.00
#
_symmetry.space_group_name_H-M   'P 1'
#
loop_
_entity.id
_entity.type
_entity.pdbx_description
1 polymer ?
#
loop_
_entity_poly.entity_id
_entity_poly.type
_entity_poly.pdbx_seq_one_letter_code
_entity_poly.pdbx_strand_id
1 'polypeptide(L)'
;MPPKKKKGKKGPPESGWMPGFGTKATMSTYFQYPTPEVQQELKKIAQAIVAPGKGILAADESTGTMGKRLQDIGVENTEENRRKYRQLLFSSDP
;
A
#
# COMPACT_ATOMS: atom_id res chain seq x y z
N MET A 1 -58.54 -46.91 33.74
CA MET A 1 -57.06 -46.88 33.86
C MET A 1 -56.43 -47.14 32.49
N PRO A 2 -55.48 -46.30 32.02
CA PRO A 2 -54.81 -46.46 30.73
C PRO A 2 -53.55 -47.32 30.86
N PRO A 3 -53.06 -47.96 29.78
CA PRO A 3 -51.65 -48.28 29.64
C PRO A 3 -50.96 -47.35 28.64
N LYS A 4 -49.92 -46.66 29.12
CA LYS A 4 -49.06 -45.77 28.33
C LYS A 4 -48.15 -46.59 27.41
N LYS A 5 -48.12 -46.30 26.10
CA LYS A 5 -47.07 -46.78 25.17
C LYS A 5 -45.89 -45.80 25.13
N LYS A 6 -44.69 -46.33 25.39
CA LYS A 6 -43.40 -45.62 25.38
C LYS A 6 -43.04 -45.15 23.95
N LYS A 7 -42.62 -43.89 23.79
CA LYS A 7 -42.02 -43.37 22.56
C LYS A 7 -40.55 -43.81 22.47
N GLY A 8 -40.19 -44.58 21.44
CA GLY A 8 -38.81 -44.87 21.07
C GLY A 8 -38.20 -43.68 20.33
N LYS A 9 -37.00 -43.26 20.74
CA LYS A 9 -36.19 -42.23 20.05
C LYS A 9 -35.59 -42.84 18.79
N LYS A 10 -35.89 -42.30 17.59
CA LYS A 10 -35.17 -42.62 16.35
C LYS A 10 -33.98 -41.67 16.23
N GLY A 11 -32.77 -42.22 16.06
CA GLY A 11 -31.55 -41.46 15.78
C GLY A 11 -31.56 -40.85 14.37
N PRO A 12 -30.66 -39.89 14.10
CA PRO A 12 -30.59 -39.24 12.79
C PRO A 12 -30.11 -40.23 11.71
N PRO A 13 -30.53 -40.04 10.45
CA PRO A 13 -30.10 -40.89 9.35
C PRO A 13 -28.63 -40.63 8.99
N GLU A 14 -27.87 -41.71 8.78
CA GLU A 14 -26.50 -41.66 8.25
C GLU A 14 -26.55 -41.17 6.79
N SER A 15 -26.08 -39.95 6.53
CA SER A 15 -25.89 -39.43 5.16
C SER A 15 -24.42 -39.50 4.77
N GLY A 16 -24.13 -40.35 3.79
CA GLY A 16 -22.81 -40.55 3.21
C GLY A 16 -22.22 -39.29 2.56
N TRP A 17 -20.90 -39.20 2.63
CA TRP A 17 -20.08 -38.10 2.13
C TRP A 17 -19.86 -38.24 0.62
N MET A 18 -20.23 -37.24 -0.16
CA MET A 18 -19.81 -37.04 -1.55
C MET A 18 -19.12 -35.67 -1.65
N PRO A 19 -17.87 -35.56 -2.16
CA PRO A 19 -17.20 -34.28 -2.26
C PRO A 19 -17.73 -33.49 -3.46
N GLY A 20 -18.72 -32.63 -3.22
CA GLY A 20 -19.27 -31.69 -4.19
C GLY A 20 -18.64 -30.31 -4.07
N PHE A 21 -17.95 -29.89 -5.14
CA PHE A 21 -17.53 -28.55 -5.56
C PHE A 21 -17.87 -27.36 -4.63
N GLY A 22 -16.82 -26.73 -4.10
CA GLY A 22 -16.90 -25.52 -3.29
C GLY A 22 -17.67 -24.39 -3.97
N THR A 23 -18.70 -23.90 -3.28
CA THR A 23 -19.40 -22.67 -3.62
C THR A 23 -18.45 -21.48 -3.45
N LYS A 24 -18.24 -20.73 -4.52
CA LYS A 24 -17.41 -19.52 -4.51
C LYS A 24 -17.95 -18.53 -3.47
N ALA A 25 -17.14 -18.21 -2.47
CA ALA A 25 -17.43 -17.11 -1.55
C ALA A 25 -17.55 -15.80 -2.35
N THR A 26 -18.72 -15.17 -2.34
CA THR A 26 -18.94 -13.82 -2.87
C THR A 26 -18.28 -12.83 -1.93
N MET A 27 -17.07 -12.36 -2.27
CA MET A 27 -16.38 -11.28 -1.55
C MET A 27 -17.20 -9.99 -1.63
N SER A 28 -17.75 -9.55 -0.49
CA SER A 28 -18.62 -8.38 -0.34
C SER A 28 -17.89 -7.02 -0.38
N THR A 29 -16.64 -6.97 -0.85
CA THR A 29 -15.81 -5.75 -0.87
C THR A 29 -15.18 -5.58 -2.24
N TYR A 30 -15.75 -4.69 -3.07
CA TYR A 30 -15.13 -4.27 -4.33
C TYR A 30 -13.99 -3.31 -4.02
N PHE A 31 -12.79 -3.84 -3.76
CA PHE A 31 -11.59 -3.05 -3.85
C PHE A 31 -11.36 -2.70 -5.32
N GLN A 32 -11.47 -1.42 -5.66
CA GLN A 32 -11.12 -0.94 -6.98
C GLN A 32 -9.59 -0.82 -7.05
N TYR A 33 -8.96 -1.79 -7.71
CA TYR A 33 -7.54 -1.75 -7.99
C TYR A 33 -7.27 -0.86 -9.22
N PRO A 34 -6.12 -0.18 -9.29
CA PRO A 34 -5.66 0.45 -10.51
C PRO A 34 -5.59 -0.57 -11.66
N THR A 35 -5.69 -0.10 -12.90
CA THR A 35 -5.59 -1.00 -14.06
C THR A 35 -4.24 -1.71 -14.09
N PRO A 36 -4.13 -2.89 -14.75
CA PRO A 36 -2.87 -3.63 -14.84
C PRO A 36 -1.71 -2.77 -15.37
N GLU A 37 -2.00 -1.83 -16.28
CA GLU A 37 -1.02 -0.91 -16.87
C GLU A 37 -0.44 0.05 -15.81
N VAL A 38 -1.31 0.65 -14.98
CA VAL A 38 -0.87 1.53 -13.87
C VAL A 38 -0.08 0.74 -12.83
N GLN A 39 -0.50 -0.49 -12.52
CA GLN A 39 0.25 -1.34 -11.59
C GLN A 39 1.66 -1.67 -12.11
N GLN A 40 1.78 -1.94 -13.42
CA GLN A 40 3.07 -2.21 -14.04
C GLN A 40 3.97 -0.96 -14.06
N GLU A 41 3.40 0.22 -14.32
CA GLU A 41 4.10 1.49 -14.25
C GLU A 41 4.62 1.78 -12.83
N LEU A 42 3.77 1.67 -11.81
CA LEU A 42 4.14 1.86 -10.41
C LEU A 42 5.28 0.92 -10.00
N LYS A 43 5.18 -0.36 -10.39
CA LYS A 43 6.24 -1.35 -10.12
C LYS A 43 7.56 -0.96 -10.77
N LYS A 44 7.53 -0.51 -12.03
CA LYS A 44 8.71 -0.08 -12.78
C LYS A 44 9.37 1.13 -12.12
N ILE A 45 8.58 2.14 -11.73
CA ILE A 45 9.08 3.35 -11.07
C ILE A 45 9.70 2.99 -9.71
N ALA A 46 9.01 2.19 -8.90
CA ALA A 46 9.52 1.76 -7.60
C ALA A 46 10.87 1.03 -7.72
N GLN A 47 10.99 0.11 -8.68
CA GLN A 47 12.25 -0.60 -8.96
C GLN A 47 13.38 0.34 -9.38
N ALA A 48 13.10 1.37 -10.18
CA ALA A 48 14.09 2.35 -10.61
C ALA A 48 14.59 3.21 -9.43
N ILE A 49 13.70 3.57 -8.50
CA ILE A 49 14.03 4.35 -7.30
C ILE A 49 14.97 3.56 -6.36
N VAL A 50 14.79 2.24 -6.24
CA VAL A 50 15.55 1.37 -5.31
C VAL A 50 16.67 0.56 -5.98
N ALA A 51 17.14 1.00 -7.14
CA ALA A 51 18.20 0.29 -7.86
C ALA A 51 19.48 0.14 -7.00
N PRO A 52 20.19 -1.01 -7.06
CA PRO A 52 21.42 -1.20 -6.29
C PRO A 52 22.45 -0.10 -6.57
N GLY A 53 23.03 0.44 -5.50
CA GLY A 53 24.00 1.55 -5.59
C GLY A 53 23.39 2.92 -5.85
N LYS A 54 22.06 3.07 -5.83
CA LYS A 54 21.35 4.36 -5.90
C LYS A 54 20.59 4.65 -4.60
N GLY A 55 20.29 5.93 -4.38
CA GLY A 55 19.51 6.41 -3.25
C GLY A 55 18.63 7.60 -3.62
N ILE A 56 17.90 8.14 -2.65
CA ILE A 56 17.01 9.29 -2.82
C ILE A 56 17.63 10.51 -2.15
N LEU A 57 17.75 11.61 -2.89
CA LEU A 57 18.04 12.93 -2.35
C LEU A 57 16.71 13.61 -1.95
N ALA A 58 16.49 13.78 -0.65
CA ALA A 58 15.34 14.53 -0.13
C ALA A 58 15.64 16.05 -0.14
N ALA A 59 15.18 16.74 -1.19
CA ALA A 59 15.30 18.21 -1.36
C ALA A 59 13.93 18.93 -1.27
N ASP A 60 13.01 18.34 -0.52
CA ASP A 60 11.61 18.75 -0.34
C ASP A 60 11.40 19.73 0.82
N GLU A 61 12.46 20.42 1.28
CA GLU A 61 12.32 21.33 2.41
C GLU A 61 11.36 22.48 2.12
N SER A 62 10.38 22.64 3.02
CA SER A 62 9.47 23.78 3.04
C SER A 62 10.22 25.11 3.16
N THR A 63 9.57 26.22 2.83
CA THR A 63 10.16 27.57 2.93
C THR A 63 10.72 27.88 4.32
N GLY A 64 10.05 27.42 5.38
CA GLY A 64 10.52 27.61 6.76
C GLY A 64 11.72 26.74 7.11
N THR A 65 11.70 25.47 6.72
CA THR A 65 12.82 24.54 6.95
C THR A 65 14.07 24.99 6.17
N MET A 66 13.90 25.36 4.91
CA MET A 66 14.98 25.89 4.07
C MET A 66 15.52 27.21 4.62
N GLY A 67 14.65 28.07 5.17
CA GLY A 67 15.07 29.31 5.81
C GLY A 67 16.05 29.10 6.95
N LYS A 68 15.80 28.11 7.83
CA LYS A 68 16.74 27.74 8.90
C LYS A 68 18.09 27.30 8.34
N ARG A 69 18.07 26.40 7.34
CA ARG A 69 19.30 25.92 6.67
C ARG A 69 20.11 27.05 6.03
N LEU A 70 19.45 28.01 5.38
CA LEU A 70 20.12 29.17 4.78
C LEU A 70 20.66 30.13 5.85
N GLN A 71 19.91 30.32 6.93
CA GLN A 71 20.34 31.16 8.05
C GLN A 71 21.59 30.61 8.74
N ASP A 72 21.70 29.30 8.90
CA ASP A 72 22.88 28.64 9.49
C ASP A 72 24.18 28.94 8.70
N ILE A 73 24.06 29.26 7.42
CA ILE A 73 25.18 29.63 6.54
C ILE A 73 25.21 31.13 6.20
N GLY A 74 24.41 31.96 6.88
CA GLY A 74 24.38 33.41 6.69
C GLY A 74 23.75 33.88 5.37
N VAL A 75 22.92 33.05 4.73
CA VAL A 75 22.25 33.37 3.46
C VAL A 75 20.80 33.78 3.73
N GLU A 76 20.34 34.83 3.05
CA GLU A 76 18.95 35.30 3.16
C GLU A 76 17.97 34.31 2.51
N ASN A 77 16.81 34.09 3.14
CA ASN A 77 15.76 33.20 2.65
C ASN A 77 14.89 33.83 1.54
N THR A 78 15.51 34.15 0.40
CA THR A 78 14.81 34.61 -0.80
C THR A 78 14.44 33.43 -1.70
N GLU A 79 13.44 33.61 -2.57
CA GLU A 79 13.07 32.60 -3.56
C GLU A 79 14.24 32.25 -4.49
N GLU A 80 14.98 33.26 -4.94
CA GLU A 80 16.13 33.07 -5.81
C GLU A 80 17.24 32.26 -5.14
N ASN A 81 17.49 32.45 -3.84
CA ASN A 81 18.47 31.65 -3.11
C ASN A 81 18.00 30.20 -2.95
N ARG A 82 16.71 29.97 -2.68
CA ARG A 82 16.14 28.61 -2.65
C ARG A 82 16.21 27.92 -4.01
N ARG A 83 16.01 28.66 -5.10
CA ARG A 83 16.13 28.18 -6.49
C ARG A 83 17.58 27.83 -6.82
N LYS A 84 18.53 28.72 -6.53
CA LYS A 84 19.98 28.48 -6.72
C LYS A 84 20.47 27.27 -5.94
N TYR A 85 20.04 27.12 -4.67
CA TYR A 85 20.37 25.96 -3.85
C TYR A 85 19.88 24.65 -4.50
N ARG A 86 18.63 24.59 -4.96
CA ARG A 86 18.10 23.42 -5.66
C ARG A 86 18.79 23.17 -6.99
N GLN A 87 19.08 24.22 -7.75
CA GLN A 87 19.83 24.12 -9.01
C GLN A 87 21.21 23.49 -8.76
N LEU A 88 21.94 23.97 -7.75
CA LEU A 88 23.25 23.42 -7.37
C LEU A 88 23.18 21.92 -7.09
N LEU A 89 22.17 21.46 -6.34
CA LEU A 89 21.99 20.04 -6.02
C LEU A 89 21.69 19.18 -7.25
N PHE A 90 20.98 19.70 -8.25
CA PHE A 90 20.57 18.95 -9.44
C PHE A 90 21.52 19.10 -10.63
N SER A 91 22.47 20.03 -10.58
CA SER A 91 23.45 20.26 -11.65
C SER A 91 24.86 19.76 -11.32
N SER A 92 25.01 18.86 -10.35
CA SER A 92 26.29 18.22 -10.06
C SER A 92 26.66 17.21 -11.14
N ASP A 93 27.95 17.05 -11.41
CA ASP A 93 28.45 16.01 -12.32
C ASP A 93 28.16 14.59 -11.77
N PRO A 94 27.99 13.57 -12.65
CA PRO A 94 27.75 12.19 -12.25
C PRO A 94 28.90 11.51 -11.50
#